data_AF-A0A4S4LPQ0-F1
#
_entry.id   AF-A0A4S4LPQ0-F1
#
_cell.length_a   1.000
_cell.length_b   1.000
_cell.length_c   1.000
_cell.angle_alpha   90.00
_cell.angle_beta   90.00
_cell.angle_gamma   90.00
#
_symmetry.space_group_name_H-M   'P 1'
#
loop_
_entity.id
_entity.type
_entity.pdbx_description
1 polymer ?
#
loop_
_entity_poly.entity_id
_entity_poly.type
_entity_poly.pdbx_seq_one_letter_code
_entity_poly.pdbx_strand_id
1 'polypeptide(L)'
;MFAALRAAAASRAPSRAFSSSASRSADLAKLVLIGRLGKDPEVRTTRSDKEYVSYSVATTNYPPPPPNPDGTREDTKTTWHTILSFNPGANNYLRHLQKGSHVYVEANFELREPDASADPNTPQGQRQIFLRHGMSFSVNFVSLV
;
A
#
# COMPACT_ATOMS: atom_id res chain seq x y z
N MET A 1 29.99 -23.80 -66.99
CA MET A 1 28.64 -23.78 -66.38
C MET A 1 28.79 -24.48 -65.03
N PHE A 2 28.82 -23.89 -63.84
CA PHE A 2 28.15 -22.75 -63.25
C PHE A 2 29.03 -22.20 -62.12
N ALA A 3 29.10 -20.87 -61.99
CA ALA A 3 29.70 -20.20 -60.84
C ALA A 3 28.71 -20.23 -59.66
N ALA A 4 29.14 -20.73 -58.50
CA ALA A 4 28.34 -20.65 -57.28
C ALA A 4 28.73 -19.37 -56.52
N LEU A 5 27.89 -18.34 -56.60
CA LEU A 5 27.91 -17.20 -55.69
C LEU A 5 27.74 -17.72 -54.25
N ARG A 6 28.78 -17.61 -53.43
CA ARG A 6 28.64 -17.74 -51.98
C ARG A 6 28.16 -16.40 -51.44
N ALA A 7 26.87 -16.34 -51.08
CA ALA A 7 26.26 -15.20 -50.44
C ALA A 7 27.04 -14.82 -49.16
N ALA A 8 27.49 -13.57 -49.08
CA ALA A 8 28.07 -13.01 -47.86
C ALA A 8 26.96 -12.90 -46.81
N ALA A 9 27.03 -13.73 -45.77
CA ALA A 9 26.18 -13.60 -44.60
C ALA A 9 26.56 -12.32 -43.84
N ALA A 10 25.80 -11.25 -44.03
CA ALA A 10 25.95 -10.04 -43.23
C ALA A 10 25.62 -10.38 -41.77
N SER A 11 26.60 -10.25 -40.88
CA SER A 11 26.39 -10.35 -39.44
C SER A 11 25.54 -9.17 -38.98
N ARG A 12 24.23 -9.39 -38.83
CA ARG A 12 23.36 -8.45 -38.13
C ARG A 12 23.75 -8.46 -36.65
N ALA A 13 24.50 -7.44 -36.24
CA ALA A 13 24.75 -7.19 -34.83
C ALA A 13 23.41 -7.07 -34.08
N PRO A 14 23.26 -7.66 -32.89
CA PRO A 14 22.06 -7.45 -32.09
C PRO A 14 22.08 -6.00 -31.59
N SER A 15 21.26 -5.14 -32.19
CA SER A 15 20.94 -3.84 -31.59
C SER A 15 20.10 -4.11 -30.34
N ARG A 16 20.78 -4.39 -29.21
CA ARG A 16 20.14 -4.33 -27.91
C ARG A 16 19.74 -2.87 -27.70
N ALA A 17 18.44 -2.61 -27.80
CA ALA A 17 17.87 -1.30 -27.50
C ALA A 17 18.20 -0.97 -26.04
N PHE A 18 19.20 -0.11 -25.83
CA PHE A 18 19.40 0.54 -24.54
C PHE A 18 18.20 1.46 -24.33
N SER A 19 17.23 1.00 -23.56
CA SER A 19 16.19 1.88 -23.00
C SER A 19 16.91 2.93 -22.14
N SER A 20 16.87 4.19 -22.56
CA SER A 20 17.54 5.32 -21.89
C SER A 20 16.75 5.87 -20.70
N SER A 21 15.53 5.39 -20.47
CA SER A 21 14.89 5.52 -19.17
C SER A 21 15.71 4.69 -18.20
N ALA A 22 16.56 5.38 -17.40
CA ALA A 22 17.21 4.79 -16.25
C ALA A 22 16.22 3.85 -15.57
N SER A 23 16.60 2.59 -15.36
CA SER A 23 15.96 1.78 -14.33
C SER A 23 16.10 2.61 -13.07
N ARG A 24 15.10 3.44 -12.77
CA ARG A 24 14.95 4.02 -11.47
C ARG A 24 14.63 2.81 -10.63
N SER A 25 15.68 2.21 -10.08
CA SER A 25 15.61 1.38 -8.90
C SER A 25 15.08 2.29 -7.80
N ALA A 26 13.80 2.65 -7.90
CA ALA A 26 13.09 3.36 -6.88
C ALA A 26 12.73 2.28 -5.88
N ASP A 27 13.30 2.38 -4.68
CA ASP A 27 12.93 1.49 -3.60
C ASP A 27 11.41 1.55 -3.41
N LEU A 28 10.76 0.39 -3.43
CA LEU A 28 9.31 0.27 -3.32
C LEU A 28 8.96 -0.37 -1.99
N ALA A 29 8.32 0.41 -1.11
CA ALA A 29 7.68 -0.10 0.09
C ALA A 29 6.16 0.00 -0.09
N LYS A 30 5.48 -1.16 -0.19
CA LYS A 30 4.03 -1.27 -0.33
C LYS A 30 3.43 -2.09 0.81
N LEU A 31 2.34 -1.59 1.38
CA LEU A 31 1.46 -2.32 2.28
C LEU A 31 0.16 -2.67 1.56
N VAL A 32 -0.26 -3.91 1.70
CA VAL A 32 -1.55 -4.41 1.20
C VAL A 32 -2.38 -4.88 2.39
N LEU A 33 -3.60 -4.36 2.52
CA LEU A 33 -4.52 -4.71 3.61
C LEU A 33 -5.85 -5.19 3.04
N ILE A 34 -6.37 -6.27 3.61
CA ILE A 34 -7.75 -6.72 3.43
C ILE A 34 -8.38 -6.76 4.82
N GLY A 35 -9.44 -5.98 5.02
CA GLY A 35 -10.02 -5.84 6.35
C GLY A 35 -11.31 -5.04 6.36
N ARG A 36 -11.76 -4.67 7.55
CA ARG A 36 -13.02 -3.91 7.73
C ARG A 36 -12.76 -2.54 8.32
N LEU A 37 -13.58 -1.56 7.91
CA LEU A 37 -13.53 -0.21 8.48
C LEU A 37 -14.00 -0.22 9.95
N GLY A 38 -13.18 0.32 10.85
CA GLY A 38 -13.54 0.45 12.27
C GLY A 38 -14.55 1.56 12.55
N LYS A 39 -14.57 2.58 11.69
CA LYS A 39 -15.43 3.75 11.76
C LYS A 39 -15.65 4.32 10.37
N ASP A 40 -16.63 5.21 10.25
CA ASP A 40 -16.87 5.94 9.01
C ASP A 40 -15.63 6.78 8.63
N PRO A 41 -15.27 6.87 7.34
CA PRO A 41 -14.14 7.69 6.91
C PRO A 41 -14.35 9.17 7.20
N GLU A 42 -13.36 9.81 7.82
CA GLU A 42 -13.41 11.22 8.20
C GLU A 42 -12.64 12.08 7.21
N VAL A 43 -13.31 13.10 6.68
CA VAL A 43 -12.71 14.12 5.82
C VAL A 43 -12.07 15.19 6.70
N ARG A 44 -10.81 15.51 6.43
CA ARG A 44 -10.05 16.53 7.14
C ARG A 44 -9.27 17.40 6.16
N THR A 45 -8.94 18.61 6.58
CA THR A 45 -8.14 19.55 5.80
C THR A 45 -6.81 19.79 6.52
N THR A 46 -5.71 19.77 5.78
CA THR A 46 -4.39 20.09 6.33
C THR A 46 -4.17 21.61 6.38
N ARG A 47 -3.11 22.07 7.04
CA ARG A 47 -2.77 23.51 7.17
C ARG A 47 -2.49 24.23 5.85
N SER A 48 -2.23 23.47 4.78
CA SER A 48 -2.01 23.96 3.42
C SER A 48 -3.25 23.82 2.52
N ASP A 49 -4.44 23.77 3.11
CA ASP A 49 -5.75 23.68 2.43
C ASP A 49 -5.92 22.45 1.50
N LYS A 50 -5.11 21.42 1.69
CA LYS A 50 -5.30 20.12 1.03
C LYS A 50 -6.22 19.24 1.85
N GLU A 51 -7.27 18.76 1.21
CA GLU A 51 -8.23 17.81 1.77
C GLU A 51 -7.67 16.38 1.74
N TYR A 52 -7.89 15.63 2.81
CA TYR A 52 -7.54 14.23 2.93
C TYR A 52 -8.61 13.46 3.70
N VAL A 53 -8.71 12.16 3.43
CA VAL A 53 -9.61 11.25 4.17
C VAL A 53 -8.79 10.36 5.08
N SER A 54 -9.17 10.29 6.35
CA SER A 54 -8.57 9.41 7.36
C SER A 54 -9.54 8.32 7.76
N TYR A 55 -9.08 7.07 7.73
CA TYR A 55 -9.89 5.91 8.11
C TYR A 55 -9.05 4.82 8.76
N SER A 56 -9.70 3.96 9.56
CA SER A 56 -9.05 2.86 10.27
C SER A 56 -9.54 1.52 9.75
N VAL A 57 -8.60 0.62 9.47
CA VAL A 57 -8.87 -0.75 8.97
C VAL A 57 -8.44 -1.76 10.02
N ALA A 58 -9.36 -2.64 10.41
CA ALA A 58 -9.09 -3.80 11.22
C ALA A 58 -8.65 -4.97 10.34
N THR A 59 -7.50 -5.57 10.67
CA THR A 59 -7.06 -6.86 10.12
C THR A 59 -6.91 -7.87 11.24
N THR A 60 -7.36 -9.10 11.00
CA THR A 60 -7.19 -10.23 11.92
C THR A 60 -6.30 -11.27 11.28
N ASN A 61 -5.41 -11.87 12.08
CA ASN A 61 -4.55 -12.95 11.60
C ASN A 61 -5.32 -14.26 11.60
N TYR A 62 -5.18 -15.04 10.53
CA TYR A 62 -5.70 -16.40 10.44
C TYR A 62 -4.56 -17.37 10.12
N PRO A 63 -4.48 -18.56 10.75
CA PRO A 63 -5.41 -19.13 11.72
C PRO A 63 -5.32 -18.51 13.13
N PRO A 64 -6.34 -18.72 14.00
CA PRO A 64 -6.29 -18.30 15.39
C PRO A 64 -5.09 -18.92 16.13
N PRO A 65 -4.64 -18.33 17.25
CA PRO A 65 -3.54 -18.84 18.04
C PRO A 65 -3.74 -20.32 18.44
N PRO A 66 -2.67 -21.13 18.50
CA PRO A 66 -2.78 -22.49 19.00
C PRO A 66 -3.30 -22.48 20.45
N PRO A 67 -4.04 -23.53 20.86
CA PRO A 67 -4.52 -23.62 22.23
C PRO A 67 -3.35 -23.67 23.21
N ASN A 68 -3.55 -23.04 24.36
CA ASN A 68 -2.63 -23.07 25.48
C ASN A 68 -2.57 -24.49 26.08
N PRO A 69 -1.55 -24.78 26.93
CA PRO A 69 -1.40 -26.09 27.58
C PRO A 69 -2.61 -26.53 28.41
N ASP A 70 -3.45 -25.58 28.84
CA ASP A 70 -4.69 -25.78 29.60
C ASP A 70 -5.92 -26.04 28.70
N GLY A 71 -5.76 -26.03 27.38
CA GLY A 71 -6.84 -26.21 26.41
C GLY A 71 -7.63 -24.94 26.08
N THR A 72 -7.30 -23.79 26.68
CA THR A 72 -7.93 -22.51 26.32
C THR A 72 -7.36 -21.98 25.01
N ARG A 73 -8.19 -21.26 24.22
CA ARG A 73 -7.72 -20.56 23.01
C ARG A 73 -7.70 -19.07 23.30
N GLU A 74 -6.57 -18.41 23.05
CA GLU A 74 -6.52 -16.96 23.05
C GLU A 74 -7.36 -16.38 21.91
N ASP A 75 -7.97 -15.23 22.16
CA ASP A 75 -8.72 -14.51 21.13
C ASP A 75 -7.81 -14.07 19.98
N THR A 76 -8.38 -14.02 18.78
CA THR A 76 -7.63 -13.55 17.61
C THR A 76 -7.31 -12.07 17.75
N LYS A 77 -6.02 -11.76 17.82
CA LYS A 77 -5.54 -10.37 17.93
C LYS A 77 -5.88 -9.60 16.65
N THR A 78 -6.58 -8.48 16.82
CA THR A 78 -6.91 -7.54 15.74
C THR A 78 -5.85 -6.44 15.71
N THR A 79 -5.28 -6.18 14.54
CA THR A 79 -4.39 -5.04 14.29
C THR A 79 -5.17 -3.92 13.62
N TRP A 80 -5.00 -2.70 14.13
CA TRP A 80 -5.65 -1.50 13.62
C TRP A 80 -4.66 -0.66 12.83
N HIS A 81 -4.98 -0.38 11.57
CA HIS A 81 -4.15 0.42 10.67
C HIS A 81 -4.86 1.73 10.37
N THR A 82 -4.19 2.87 10.59
CA THR A 82 -4.72 4.18 10.20
C THR A 82 -4.17 4.58 8.83
N ILE A 83 -5.06 4.82 7.86
CA ILE A 83 -4.69 5.18 6.50
C ILE A 83 -5.11 6.61 6.18
N LEU A 84 -4.24 7.34 5.48
CA LEU A 84 -4.45 8.70 5.04
C LEU A 84 -4.49 8.76 3.51
N SER A 85 -5.65 9.09 2.95
CA SER A 85 -5.82 9.28 1.52
C SER A 85 -5.77 10.76 1.15
N PHE A 86 -4.82 11.12 0.30
CA PHE A 86 -4.70 12.45 -0.30
C PHE A 86 -5.16 12.48 -1.76
N ASN A 87 -5.59 11.35 -2.31
CA ASN A 87 -6.01 11.24 -3.70
C ASN A 87 -7.48 11.69 -3.83
N PRO A 88 -7.80 12.76 -4.59
CA PRO A 88 -9.17 13.25 -4.73
C PRO A 88 -10.17 12.19 -5.24
N GLY A 89 -9.74 11.32 -6.16
CA GLY A 89 -10.59 10.25 -6.70
C GLY A 89 -10.91 9.20 -5.64
N ALA A 90 -9.91 8.75 -4.89
CA ALA A 90 -10.12 7.84 -3.76
C ALA A 90 -10.97 8.52 -2.66
N ASN A 91 -10.74 9.80 -2.38
CA ASN A 91 -11.48 10.55 -1.37
C ASN A 91 -12.97 10.65 -1.68
N ASN A 92 -13.37 10.74 -2.96
CA ASN A 92 -14.78 10.74 -3.33
C ASN A 92 -15.43 9.39 -3.01
N TYR A 93 -14.80 8.28 -3.41
CA TYR A 93 -15.31 6.94 -3.12
C TYR A 93 -15.36 6.65 -1.61
N LEU A 94 -14.29 6.97 -0.87
CA LEU A 94 -14.19 6.71 0.57
C LEU A 94 -15.31 7.38 1.38
N ARG A 95 -15.82 8.55 0.96
CA ARG A 95 -16.95 9.23 1.64
C ARG A 95 -18.26 8.45 1.60
N HIS A 96 -18.40 7.55 0.64
CA HIS A 96 -19.61 6.72 0.50
C HIS A 96 -19.53 5.44 1.34
N LEU A 97 -18.36 5.11 1.89
CA LEU A 97 -18.18 3.93 2.73
C LEU A 97 -18.65 4.19 4.16
N GLN A 98 -19.15 3.14 4.79
CA GLN A 98 -19.59 3.15 6.19
C GLN A 98 -18.76 2.18 7.04
N LYS A 99 -18.82 2.36 8.36
CA LYS A 99 -18.26 1.43 9.33
C LYS A 99 -18.65 -0.01 9.01
N GLY A 100 -17.69 -0.91 9.11
CA GLY A 100 -17.87 -2.34 8.82
C GLY A 100 -17.68 -2.71 7.35
N SER A 101 -17.58 -1.74 6.43
CA SER A 101 -17.30 -2.01 5.01
C SER A 101 -16.02 -2.83 4.86
N HIS A 102 -16.08 -3.87 4.04
CA HIS A 102 -14.92 -4.70 3.70
C HIS A 102 -14.12 -4.03 2.59
N VAL A 103 -12.82 -3.85 2.80
CA VAL A 103 -11.96 -3.03 1.95
C VAL A 103 -10.65 -3.73 1.63
N TYR A 104 -10.23 -3.59 0.37
CA TYR A 104 -8.88 -3.84 -0.10
C TYR A 104 -8.14 -2.50 -0.20
N VAL A 105 -6.97 -2.39 0.41
CA VAL A 105 -6.19 -1.16 0.46
C VAL A 105 -4.75 -1.44 0.04
N GLU A 106 -4.28 -0.74 -0.99
CA GLU A 106 -2.86 -0.62 -1.30
C GLU A 106 -2.36 0.75 -0.88
N ALA A 107 -1.33 0.77 -0.04
CA ALA A 107 -0.70 1.99 0.42
C ALA A 107 0.82 1.91 0.29
N ASN A 108 1.45 3.06 0.04
CA ASN A 108 2.87 3.22 0.30
C ASN A 108 3.11 3.13 1.80
N PHE A 109 4.11 2.37 2.20
CA PHE A 109 4.50 2.18 3.60
C PHE A 109 5.72 3.04 3.90
N GLU A 110 5.57 3.98 4.83
CA GLU A 110 6.67 4.79 5.34
C GLU A 110 6.68 4.71 6.87
N LEU A 111 7.80 4.23 7.43
CA LEU A 111 8.03 4.20 8.86
C LEU A 111 8.82 5.44 9.26
N ARG A 112 8.23 6.29 10.10
CA ARG A 112 8.93 7.41 10.72
C ARG A 112 9.36 7.01 12.12
N GLU A 113 10.66 7.04 12.35
CA GLU A 113 11.22 6.79 13.67
C GLU A 113 10.83 7.92 14.64
N PRO A 114 10.51 7.57 15.89
CA PRO A 114 10.26 8.56 16.93
C PRO A 114 11.54 9.32 17.22
N ASP A 115 11.41 10.61 17.52
CA ASP A 115 12.52 11.41 18.00
C ASP A 115 12.90 10.90 19.41
N ALA A 116 14.15 10.46 19.57
CA ALA A 116 14.66 9.92 20.83
C ALA A 116 14.63 10.94 21.99
N SER A 117 14.53 12.24 21.67
CA SER A 117 14.43 13.33 22.64
C SER A 117 13.00 13.77 22.94
N ALA A 118 12.01 13.30 22.16
CA ALA A 118 10.61 13.64 22.37
C ALA A 118 10.00 12.79 23.49
N ASP A 119 9.10 13.40 24.27
CA ASP A 119 8.33 12.67 25.29
C ASP A 119 7.56 11.51 24.60
N PRO A 120 7.67 10.27 25.10
CA PRO A 120 7.01 9.10 24.52
C PRO A 120 5.47 9.22 24.46
N ASN A 121 4.87 10.13 25.21
CA ASN A 121 3.44 10.41 25.15
C ASN A 121 3.04 11.38 24.02
N THR A 122 4.00 11.98 23.33
CA THR A 122 3.75 12.87 22.19
C THR A 122 3.75 12.07 20.88
N PRO A 123 3.00 12.51 19.85
CA PRO A 123 3.05 11.86 18.53
C PRO A 123 4.47 11.79 17.95
N GLN A 124 5.37 12.70 18.37
CA GLN A 124 6.76 12.77 17.94
C GLN A 124 7.64 11.71 18.61
N GLY A 125 7.30 11.29 19.83
CA GLY A 125 7.96 10.21 20.56
C GLY A 125 7.40 8.81 20.26
N GLN A 126 6.36 8.71 19.43
CA GLN A 126 5.76 7.44 19.00
C GLN A 126 6.09 7.12 17.53
N ARG A 127 6.34 5.84 17.23
CA ARG A 127 6.52 5.36 15.83
C ARG A 127 5.28 5.71 15.01
N GLN A 128 5.46 6.50 13.96
CA GLN A 128 4.37 6.84 13.04
C GLN A 128 4.52 6.05 11.75
N ILE A 129 3.49 5.28 11.42
CA ILE A 129 3.39 4.61 10.13
C ILE A 129 2.52 5.49 9.24
N PHE A 130 3.11 6.07 8.20
CA PHE A 130 2.36 6.81 7.20
C PHE A 130 1.96 5.86 6.08
N LEU A 131 0.64 5.68 5.95
CA LEU A 131 0.04 4.92 4.87
C LEU A 131 -0.62 5.90 3.90
N ARG A 132 -0.06 6.01 2.69
CA ARG A 132 -0.55 6.92 1.64
C ARG A 132 -0.92 6.15 0.39
N HIS A 133 -2.02 6.53 -0.25
CA HIS A 133 -2.39 5.98 -1.55
C HIS A 133 -1.33 6.33 -2.62
N GLY A 134 -0.94 5.35 -3.44
CA GLY A 134 0.03 5.52 -4.52
C GLY A 134 -0.52 6.32 -5.72
N MET A 135 0.38 6.88 -6.54
CA MET A 135 0.04 7.67 -7.73
C MET A 135 -0.55 6.85 -8.89
N SER A 136 -0.33 5.53 -8.92
CA SER A 136 -0.94 4.61 -9.88
C SER A 136 -2.05 3.84 -9.17
N PHE A 137 -3.24 4.42 -9.12
CA PHE A 137 -4.37 3.85 -8.41
C PHE A 137 -5.43 3.40 -9.43
N SER A 138 -5.48 2.10 -9.73
CA SER A 138 -6.68 1.44 -10.24
C SER A 138 -7.37 0.84 -9.02
N VAL A 139 -8.42 1.50 -8.57
CA VAL A 139 -9.20 1.02 -7.44
C VAL A 139 -10.21 0.03 -7.97
N ASN A 140 -9.80 -1.23 -8.08
CA ASN A 140 -10.76 -2.31 -8.20
C ASN A 140 -11.29 -2.61 -6.80
N PHE A 141 -12.22 -1.78 -6.33
CA PHE A 141 -13.10 -2.19 -5.23
C PHE A 141 -14.03 -3.25 -5.78
N VAL A 142 -13.62 -4.52 -5.68
CA VAL A 142 -14.59 -5.60 -5.67
C VAL A 142 -15.28 -5.51 -4.32
N SER A 143 -16.47 -4.91 -4.30
CA SER A 143 -17.46 -5.24 -3.28
C SER A 143 -17.66 -6.75 -3.40
N LEU A 144 -16.98 -7.53 -2.57
CA LEU A 144 -17.26 -8.96 -2.41
C LEU A 144 -18.63 -9.02 -1.74
N VAL A 145 -19.67 -8.98 -2.58
CA VAL A 145 -21.05 -9.35 -2.22
C VAL A 145 -21.10 -10.86 -2.06
#